data_AF-A0A925ZGZ7-F1
#
_entry.id   AF-A0A925ZGZ7-F1
#
_cell.length_a   1.000
_cell.length_b   1.000
_cell.length_c   1.000
_cell.angle_alpha   90.00
_cell.angle_beta   90.00
_cell.angle_gamma   90.00
#
_symmetry.space_group_name_H-M   'P 1'
#
loop_
_entity.id
_entity.type
_entity.pdbx_description
1 polymer ?
#
loop_
_entity_poly.entity_id
_entity_poly.type
_entity_poly.pdbx_seq_one_letter_code
_entity_poly.pdbx_strand_id
1 'polypeptide(L)'
;MSAWGHSNDGWVGSTGAPRIEGKHPTISMVDEVIHIRIGKTEMTADCRFTFRNEGKAASVRIGFPDVYGNSEASDKPRSVYKSFASYVDGKRVPTKFVTTSNPNNWQVKTVRFGRGQTRKVRNLYR
;
A
#
# COMPACT_ATOMS: atom_id res chain seq x y z
N MET A 1 7.73 13.06 -23.16
CA MET A 1 8.67 11.94 -22.90
C MET A 1 8.43 11.46 -21.47
N SER A 2 7.92 10.24 -21.31
CA SER A 2 7.55 9.68 -20.01
C SER A 2 8.59 8.66 -19.59
N ALA A 3 9.28 8.90 -18.48
CA ALA A 3 10.22 7.96 -17.88
C ALA A 3 9.60 7.35 -16.61
N TRP A 4 9.65 6.03 -16.54
CA TRP A 4 9.06 5.20 -15.50
C TRP A 4 10.06 5.02 -14.35
N GLY A 5 9.64 5.30 -13.12
CA GLY A 5 10.33 4.79 -11.94
C GLY A 5 9.89 3.34 -11.76
N HIS A 6 10.74 2.40 -12.14
CA HIS A 6 10.52 0.98 -11.90
C HIS A 6 10.74 0.67 -10.42
N SER A 7 9.75 0.05 -9.79
CA SER A 7 10.04 -0.87 -8.69
C SER A 7 10.64 -2.14 -9.31
N ASN A 8 11.75 -2.63 -8.78
CA ASN A 8 12.34 -3.93 -9.13
C ASN A 8 11.73 -5.04 -8.26
N ASP A 9 10.41 -5.07 -8.17
CA ASP A 9 9.64 -6.14 -7.55
C ASP A 9 9.12 -7.04 -8.67
N GLY A 10 9.79 -8.19 -8.79
CA GLY A 10 9.42 -9.26 -9.70
C GLY A 10 7.94 -9.62 -9.56
N TRP A 11 7.33 -9.86 -10.70
CA TRP A 11 6.04 -10.51 -10.83
C TRP A 11 6.00 -11.78 -9.98
N VAL A 12 5.36 -11.70 -8.81
CA VAL A 12 4.81 -12.85 -8.10
C VAL A 12 3.31 -12.60 -8.08
N GLY A 13 2.56 -13.50 -8.72
CA GLY A 13 1.19 -13.25 -9.17
C GLY A 13 0.26 -12.64 -8.11
N SER A 14 -0.46 -11.61 -8.54
CA SER A 14 -1.79 -11.23 -8.04
C SER A 14 -1.91 -10.64 -6.61
N THR A 15 -0.89 -9.97 -6.07
CA THR A 15 -1.07 -9.08 -4.90
C THR A 15 -0.39 -7.74 -5.12
N GLY A 16 -1.18 -6.67 -5.13
CA GLY A 16 -0.73 -5.36 -5.59
C GLY A 16 0.24 -4.65 -4.63
N ALA A 17 1.31 -4.15 -5.22
CA ALA A 17 2.29 -3.31 -4.54
C ALA A 17 1.68 -1.96 -4.11
N PRO A 18 2.16 -1.36 -3.01
CA PRO A 18 1.82 0.02 -2.67
C PRO A 18 2.10 0.98 -3.81
N ARG A 19 1.29 2.03 -3.88
CA ARG A 19 1.55 3.17 -4.76
C ARG A 19 1.63 4.46 -3.97
N ILE A 20 2.62 5.28 -4.29
CA ILE A 20 2.67 6.67 -3.86
C ILE A 20 1.88 7.49 -4.89
N GLU A 21 0.91 8.29 -4.42
CA GLU A 21 0.09 9.13 -5.31
C GLU A 21 0.84 10.41 -5.70
N GLY A 22 0.95 10.65 -7.01
CA GLY A 22 1.71 11.76 -7.59
C GLY A 22 3.18 11.43 -7.84
N LYS A 23 3.91 12.36 -8.48
CA LYS A 23 5.35 12.23 -8.70
C LYS A 23 6.10 12.67 -7.43
N HIS A 24 6.86 11.75 -6.82
CA HIS A 24 7.76 12.05 -5.71
C HIS A 24 9.16 11.57 -6.07
N PRO A 25 9.93 12.33 -6.87
CA PRO A 25 11.23 11.86 -7.38
C PRO A 25 12.24 11.57 -6.27
N THR A 26 11.98 12.03 -5.04
CA THR A 26 12.89 11.90 -3.92
C THR A 26 12.46 10.85 -2.89
N ILE A 27 11.29 10.22 -3.06
CA ILE A 27 10.84 9.17 -2.14
C ILE A 27 10.78 7.84 -2.90
N SER A 28 11.64 6.91 -2.49
CA SER A 28 11.76 5.59 -3.07
C SER A 28 11.39 4.51 -2.05
N MET A 29 10.82 3.40 -2.53
CA MET A 29 10.74 2.17 -1.76
C MET A 29 12.10 1.47 -1.87
N VAL A 30 12.69 1.11 -0.73
CA VAL A 30 14.06 0.56 -0.67
C VAL A 30 14.10 -0.88 -0.16
N ASP A 31 13.02 -1.37 0.44
CA ASP A 31 12.91 -2.74 0.94
C ASP A 31 11.42 -3.14 1.06
N GLU A 32 11.14 -4.40 0.80
CA GLU A 32 9.82 -5.02 0.90
C GLU A 32 9.95 -6.43 1.49
N VAL A 33 9.12 -6.72 2.49
CA VAL A 33 9.00 -8.04 3.11
C VAL A 33 7.53 -8.39 3.24
N ILE A 34 7.09 -9.42 2.52
CA ILE A 34 5.73 -9.93 2.58
C ILE A 34 5.73 -11.29 3.28
N HIS A 35 4.94 -11.42 4.35
CA HIS A 35 4.65 -12.70 4.97
C HIS A 35 3.18 -13.04 4.81
N ILE A 36 2.89 -14.13 4.11
CA ILE A 36 1.54 -14.66 3.95
C ILE A 36 1.41 -15.94 4.77
N ARG A 37 0.39 -16.02 5.62
CA ARG A 37 -0.01 -17.22 6.33
C ARG A 37 -1.31 -17.72 5.72
N ILE A 38 -1.29 -18.94 5.19
CA ILE A 38 -2.44 -19.59 4.59
C ILE A 38 -2.97 -20.61 5.60
N GLY A 39 -4.16 -20.34 6.15
CA GLY A 39 -4.92 -21.28 6.96
C GLY A 39 -5.96 -22.02 6.14
N LYS A 40 -6.67 -22.98 6.77
CA LYS A 40 -7.72 -23.77 6.10
C LYS A 40 -8.91 -22.91 5.61
N THR A 41 -9.20 -21.79 6.29
CA THR A 41 -10.39 -20.96 6.06
C THR A 41 -10.09 -19.47 5.89
N GLU A 42 -8.85 -19.06 6.13
CA GLU A 42 -8.44 -17.66 6.04
C GLU A 42 -6.97 -17.53 5.64
N MET A 43 -6.66 -16.44 4.95
CA MET A 43 -5.30 -16.00 4.67
C MET A 43 -5.03 -14.76 5.51
N THR A 44 -3.83 -14.63 6.06
CA THR A 44 -3.36 -13.37 6.67
C THR A 44 -2.10 -12.91 5.96
N ALA A 45 -2.05 -11.66 5.55
CA ALA A 45 -0.87 -11.04 4.96
C ALA A 45 -0.32 -9.95 5.87
N ASP A 46 0.98 -10.02 6.18
CA ASP A 46 1.77 -9.02 6.88
C ASP A 46 2.81 -8.47 5.91
N CYS A 47 2.49 -7.36 5.26
CA CYS A 47 3.35 -6.71 4.28
C CYS A 47 4.08 -5.52 4.93
N ARG A 48 5.39 -5.48 4.79
CA ARG A 48 6.27 -4.46 5.36
C ARG A 48 7.08 -3.83 4.24
N PHE A 49 7.13 -2.52 4.24
CA PHE A 49 7.76 -1.72 3.21
C PHE A 49 8.62 -0.67 3.89
N THR A 50 9.83 -0.46 3.38
CA THR A 50 10.71 0.61 3.83
C THR A 50 10.79 1.65 2.73
N PHE A 51 10.45 2.89 3.08
CA PHE A 51 10.55 4.04 2.17
C PHE A 51 11.62 5.01 2.66
N ARG A 52 12.41 5.56 1.75
CA ARG A 52 13.44 6.56 2.02
C ARG A 52 13.11 7.86 1.29
N ASN A 53 13.18 8.98 2.00
CA ASN A 53 13.14 10.32 1.40
C ASN A 53 14.55 10.90 1.30
N GLU A 54 15.06 11.11 0.09
CA GLU A 54 16.35 11.73 -0.19
C GLU A 54 16.24 13.26 -0.39
N GLY A 55 15.02 13.77 -0.44
CA GLY A 55 14.71 15.17 -0.71
C GLY A 55 14.44 16.00 0.53
N LYS A 56 13.77 17.15 0.32
CA LYS A 56 13.23 17.98 1.41
C LYS A 56 12.11 17.24 2.14
N ALA A 57 11.74 17.73 3.32
CA ALA A 57 10.59 17.17 4.05
C ALA A 57 9.33 17.20 3.17
N ALA A 58 8.55 16.12 3.20
CA ALA A 58 7.39 15.92 2.34
C ALA A 58 6.31 15.11 3.04
N SER A 59 5.07 15.30 2.60
CA SER A 59 3.93 14.46 2.99
C SER A 59 3.41 13.76 1.75
N VAL A 60 3.33 12.44 1.79
CA VAL A 60 2.90 11.65 0.64
C VAL A 60 1.70 10.80 0.98
N ARG A 61 0.79 10.67 0.01
CA ARG A 61 -0.35 9.78 0.09
C ARG A 61 0.07 8.41 -0.45
N ILE A 62 -0.05 7.37 0.36
CA ILE A 62 0.30 5.99 0.01
C ILE A 62 -0.98 5.16 -0.03
N GLY A 63 -1.27 4.59 -1.19
CA GLY A 63 -2.36 3.66 -1.42
C GLY A 63 -1.88 2.22 -1.40
N PHE A 64 -2.68 1.36 -0.79
CA PHE A 64 -2.55 -0.10 -0.88
C PHE A 64 -3.76 -0.64 -1.62
N PRO A 65 -3.55 -1.48 -2.63
CA PRO A 65 -4.65 -1.98 -3.44
C PRO A 65 -5.58 -2.84 -2.58
N ASP A 66 -6.87 -2.71 -2.85
CA ASP A 66 -7.97 -3.42 -2.18
C ASP A 66 -8.84 -4.06 -3.28
N VAL A 67 -8.19 -4.86 -4.15
CA VAL A 67 -8.74 -5.34 -5.42
C VAL A 67 -8.49 -6.82 -5.68
N TYR A 68 -9.28 -7.37 -6.63
CA TYR A 68 -9.35 -8.75 -7.16
C TYR A 68 -10.45 -9.67 -6.63
N GLY A 69 -11.58 -9.14 -6.14
CA GLY A 69 -12.81 -9.92 -5.98
C GLY A 69 -13.87 -9.44 -6.98
N ASN A 70 -14.37 -10.31 -7.85
CA ASN A 70 -15.52 -10.04 -8.73
C ASN A 70 -16.65 -9.42 -7.92
N SER A 71 -17.00 -8.16 -8.19
CA SER A 71 -18.22 -7.58 -7.63
C SER A 71 -19.21 -7.33 -8.76
N GLU A 72 -19.77 -8.42 -9.29
CA GLU A 72 -21.19 -8.34 -9.61
C GLU A 72 -21.94 -8.34 -8.26
N ALA A 73 -22.85 -7.38 -8.08
CA ALA A 73 -23.84 -7.31 -6.98
C ALA A 73 -23.44 -6.73 -5.61
N SER A 74 -22.91 -5.49 -5.54
CA SER A 74 -23.21 -4.64 -4.37
C SER A 74 -23.21 -3.14 -4.69
N ASP A 75 -24.30 -2.45 -4.35
CA ASP A 75 -24.52 -1.02 -4.63
C ASP A 75 -23.61 -0.06 -3.84
N LYS A 76 -22.83 -0.57 -2.88
CA LYS A 76 -21.87 0.23 -2.10
C LYS A 76 -20.49 -0.41 -2.13
N PRO A 77 -19.47 0.29 -2.63
CA PRO A 77 -18.13 -0.24 -2.63
C PRO A 77 -17.64 -0.40 -1.19
N ARG A 78 -17.14 -1.60 -0.87
CA ARG A 78 -16.57 -1.97 0.42
C ARG A 78 -15.21 -2.64 0.21
N SER A 79 -14.37 -2.61 1.24
CA SER A 79 -13.13 -3.38 1.24
C SER A 79 -13.41 -4.86 1.04
N VAL A 80 -12.55 -5.55 0.27
CA VAL A 80 -12.60 -7.01 0.12
C VAL A 80 -11.99 -7.73 1.33
N TYR A 81 -11.23 -7.01 2.15
CA TYR A 81 -10.61 -7.54 3.35
C TYR A 81 -11.63 -7.65 4.49
N LYS A 82 -11.63 -8.77 5.21
CA LYS A 82 -12.35 -8.92 6.49
C LYS A 82 -11.82 -7.93 7.52
N SER A 83 -10.52 -7.65 7.47
CA SER A 83 -9.88 -6.65 8.32
C SER A 83 -8.66 -6.05 7.62
N PHE A 84 -8.42 -4.76 7.86
CA PHE A 84 -7.23 -4.07 7.39
C PHE A 84 -6.68 -3.17 8.51
N ALA A 85 -5.39 -3.31 8.80
CA ALA A 85 -4.68 -2.45 9.74
C ALA A 85 -3.37 -1.99 9.14
N SER A 86 -3.06 -0.71 9.33
CA SER A 86 -1.88 -0.08 8.77
C SER A 86 -1.08 0.62 9.85
N TYR A 87 0.24 0.58 9.72
CA TYR A 87 1.20 1.14 10.67
C TYR A 87 2.28 1.94 9.95
N VAL A 88 2.78 2.97 10.63
CA VAL A 88 3.98 3.72 10.26
C VAL A 88 4.89 3.74 11.48
N ASP A 89 6.11 3.22 11.32
CA ASP A 89 7.10 3.06 12.39
C ASP A 89 6.52 2.41 13.66
N GLY A 90 5.75 1.34 13.46
CA GLY A 90 5.11 0.58 14.54
C GLY A 90 3.84 1.20 15.12
N LYS A 91 3.52 2.46 14.81
CA LYS A 91 2.29 3.13 15.27
C LYS A 91 1.15 2.90 14.31
N ARG A 92 -0.01 2.44 14.80
CA ARG A 92 -1.22 2.28 13.98
C ARG A 92 -1.68 3.64 13.47
N VAL A 93 -2.02 3.72 12.20
CA VAL A 93 -2.55 4.95 11.57
C VAL A 93 -3.88 4.65 10.86
N PRO A 94 -4.82 5.60 10.86
CA PRO A 94 -6.08 5.43 10.14
C PRO A 94 -5.84 5.37 8.63
N THR A 95 -6.67 4.60 7.95
CA THR A 95 -6.76 4.59 6.47
C THR A 95 -8.14 5.04 6.03
N LYS A 96 -8.20 5.58 4.81
CA LYS A 96 -9.44 5.88 4.10
C LYS A 96 -9.58 4.90 2.94
N PHE A 97 -10.71 4.23 2.86
CA PHE A 97 -11.08 3.47 1.68
C PHE A 97 -11.48 4.46 0.57
N VAL A 98 -10.83 4.34 -0.58
CA VAL A 98 -11.06 5.20 -1.75
C VAL A 98 -11.33 4.32 -2.96
N THR A 99 -12.46 4.56 -3.58
CA THR A 99 -12.80 3.98 -4.89
C THR A 99 -12.28 4.89 -5.98
N THR A 100 -11.46 4.35 -6.86
CA THR A 100 -11.17 4.98 -8.16
C THR A 100 -12.06 4.34 -9.23
N SER A 101 -12.03 4.83 -10.46
CA SER A 101 -12.77 4.18 -11.55
C SER A 101 -12.48 2.66 -11.59
N ASN A 102 -13.55 1.89 -11.77
CA ASN A 102 -13.58 0.42 -11.78
C ASN A 102 -12.39 -0.17 -12.58
N PRO A 103 -11.59 -1.12 -12.06
CA PRO A 103 -11.77 -1.94 -10.85
C PRO A 103 -10.80 -1.61 -9.69
N ASN A 104 -10.40 -0.35 -9.52
CA ASN A 104 -9.31 0.00 -8.60
C ASN A 104 -9.79 0.61 -7.26
N ASN A 105 -9.95 -0.21 -6.23
CA ASN A 105 -10.18 0.22 -4.85
C ASN A 105 -8.87 0.27 -4.05
N TRP A 106 -8.77 1.19 -3.10
CA TRP A 106 -7.55 1.43 -2.35
C TRP A 106 -7.78 1.74 -0.87
N GLN A 107 -6.91 1.21 -0.01
CA GLN A 107 -6.71 1.66 1.36
C GLN A 107 -5.61 2.71 1.39
N VAL A 108 -5.97 3.95 1.74
CA VAL A 108 -5.05 5.07 1.58
C VAL A 108 -4.75 5.77 2.90
N LYS A 109 -3.51 6.19 3.08
CA LYS A 109 -3.04 7.00 4.22
C LYS A 109 -2.03 8.04 3.81
N THR A 110 -1.83 9.05 4.65
CA THR A 110 -0.75 10.02 4.49
C THR A 110 0.43 9.65 5.40
N VAL A 111 1.63 9.62 4.83
CA VAL A 111 2.89 9.41 5.55
C VAL A 111 3.75 10.65 5.43
N ARG A 112 4.25 11.14 6.56
CA ARG A 112 5.12 12.31 6.64
C ARG A 112 6.58 11.89 6.72
N PHE A 113 7.41 12.47 5.87
CA PHE A 113 8.85 12.28 5.84
C PHE A 113 9.56 13.60 6.15
N GLY A 114 10.50 13.57 7.09
CA GLY A 114 11.53 14.59 7.19
C GLY A 114 12.54 14.47 6.04
N ARG A 115 13.45 15.44 5.95
CA ARG A 115 14.61 15.37 5.03
C ARG A 115 15.48 14.17 5.39
N GLY A 116 15.84 13.35 4.41
CA GLY A 116 16.69 12.18 4.66
C GLY A 116 16.02 11.11 5.53
N GLN A 117 14.70 11.14 5.75
CA GLN A 117 14.04 10.22 6.67
C GLN A 117 13.71 8.89 6.01
N THR A 118 13.88 7.80 6.75
CA THR A 118 13.31 6.48 6.43
C THR A 118 12.03 6.26 7.24
N ARG A 119 10.99 5.72 6.60
CA ARG A 119 9.76 5.26 7.27
C ARG A 119 9.52 3.80 6.95
N LYS A 120 9.14 3.04 7.97
CA LYS A 120 8.69 1.66 7.84
C LYS A 120 7.17 1.63 7.84
N VAL A 121 6.59 1.18 6.75
CA VAL A 121 5.15 1.02 6.59
C VAL A 121 4.80 -0.45 6.70
N ARG A 122 3.83 -0.80 7.54
CA ARG A 122 3.33 -2.19 7.66
C ARG A 122 1.83 -2.21 7.42
N ASN A 123 1.35 -3.18 6.67
CA ASN A 123 -0.08 -3.52 6.62
C ASN A 123 -0.29 -4.96 7.02
N LEU A 124 -1.38 -5.16 7.75
CA LEU A 124 -1.85 -6.46 8.18
C LEU A 124 -3.31 -6.61 7.72
N TYR A 125 -3.60 -7.60 6.90
CA TYR A 125 -4.95 -7.83 6.38
C TYR A 125 -5.31 -9.31 6.30
N ARG A 126 -6.61 -9.58 6.27
CA ARG A 126 -7.24 -10.90 6.16
C ARG A 126 -8.42 -10.86 5.22
#